data_AF-A0A7S0CGI0-F1
#
_entry.id   AF-A0A7S0CGI0-F1
#
_cell.length_a   1.000
_cell.length_b   1.000
_cell.length_c   1.000
_cell.angle_alpha   90.00
_cell.angle_beta   90.00
_cell.angle_gamma   90.00
#
_symmetry.space_group_name_H-M   'P 1'
#
loop_
_entity.id
_entity.type
_entity.pdbx_description
1 polymer ?
#
loop_
_entity_poly.entity_id
_entity_poly.type
_entity_poly.pdbx_seq_one_letter_code
_entity_poly.pdbx_strand_id
1 'polypeptide(L)'
;KPRTAKAIQAEVTCINGKKQREIIPSENTLKLNYTENGVPFFEIVTPTVARVAQNHYNCDGMGGRLENQPTAPNDCFGSHWDERLSPTEMMSGESSGIPEFLSPLTIALFEDSGWYKGDYSQSKISPFGHGAGCDFVYKPCIVDGKIPEYSKGFFCNNFVNGQNSCDPTHRHIASCNLVDYSTRSFATYK
;
A
#
# COMPACT_ATOMS: atom_id res chain seq x y z
N LYS A 1 22.37 15.74 -3.38
CA LYS A 1 21.41 15.78 -2.25
C LYS A 1 22.14 15.32 -0.98
N PRO A 2 21.85 15.89 0.21
CA PRO A 2 22.37 15.35 1.47
C PRO A 2 21.93 13.90 1.64
N ARG A 3 22.80 13.04 2.17
CA ARG A 3 22.42 11.66 2.53
C ARG A 3 21.45 11.71 3.72
N THR A 4 20.56 10.72 3.81
CA THR A 4 19.74 10.52 5.01
C THR A 4 20.64 10.28 6.22
N ALA A 5 20.12 10.58 7.41
CA ALA A 5 20.83 10.28 8.65
C ALA A 5 21.10 8.77 8.75
N LYS A 6 22.21 8.41 9.42
CA LYS A 6 22.53 7.01 9.67
C LYS A 6 21.42 6.37 10.51
N ALA A 7 20.99 5.17 10.13
CA ALA A 7 20.03 4.40 10.90
C ALA A 7 20.58 4.06 12.30
N ILE A 8 19.69 4.02 13.28
CA ILE A 8 20.02 3.75 14.69
C ILE A 8 19.26 2.52 15.17
N GLN A 9 19.80 1.83 16.17
CA GLN A 9 19.06 0.77 16.84
C GLN A 9 18.15 1.39 17.91
N ALA A 10 16.84 1.16 17.79
CA ALA A 10 15.84 1.67 18.73
C ALA A 10 14.66 0.70 18.87
N GLU A 11 13.85 0.90 19.89
CA GLU A 11 12.58 0.16 20.06
C GLU A 11 11.49 0.80 19.18
N VAL A 12 10.77 -0.03 18.43
CA VAL A 12 9.66 0.38 17.55
C VAL A 12 8.51 -0.62 17.64
N THR A 13 7.27 -0.14 17.47
CA THR A 13 6.11 -1.02 17.31
C THR A 13 6.05 -1.49 15.86
N CYS A 14 6.25 -2.79 15.64
CA CYS A 14 6.18 -3.42 14.33
C CYS A 14 4.74 -3.52 13.81
N ILE A 15 4.58 -3.82 12.52
CA ILE A 15 3.27 -4.03 11.86
C ILE A 15 2.43 -5.14 12.52
N ASN A 16 3.06 -6.10 13.22
CA ASN A 16 2.38 -7.13 14.01
C ASN A 16 1.93 -6.67 15.41
N GLY A 17 2.09 -5.40 15.76
CA GLY A 17 1.73 -4.79 17.04
C GLY A 17 2.73 -5.03 18.18
N LYS A 18 3.78 -5.85 17.98
CA LYS A 18 4.79 -6.11 19.00
C LYS A 18 5.89 -5.05 18.96
N LYS A 19 6.38 -4.67 20.14
CA LYS A 19 7.58 -3.84 20.27
C LYS A 19 8.83 -4.68 20.08
N GLN A 20 9.72 -4.26 19.20
CA GLN A 20 10.98 -4.95 18.89
C GLN A 20 12.11 -3.93 18.75
N ARG A 21 13.36 -4.36 18.98
CA ARG A 21 14.54 -3.53 18.71
C ARG A 21 14.99 -3.74 17.28
N GLU A 22 14.86 -2.69 16.48
CA GLU A 22 15.21 -2.71 15.07
C GLU A 22 16.21 -1.62 14.72
N ILE A 23 16.84 -1.77 13.55
CA ILE A 23 17.62 -0.70 12.93
C ILE A 23 16.65 0.19 12.15
N ILE A 24 16.34 1.36 12.70
CA ILE A 24 15.37 2.30 12.11
C ILE A 24 16.09 3.50 11.47
N PRO A 25 15.67 3.94 10.27
CA PRO A 25 16.10 5.22 9.73
C PRO A 25 15.40 6.38 10.47
N SER A 26 15.77 7.62 10.14
CA SER A 26 15.09 8.80 10.72
C SER A 26 13.62 8.89 10.30
N GLU A 27 12.80 9.60 11.08
CA GLU A 27 11.40 9.87 10.74
C GLU A 27 11.19 10.67 9.44
N ASN A 28 12.25 11.35 8.95
CA ASN A 28 12.26 11.99 7.61
C ASN A 28 12.46 10.98 6.46
N THR A 29 12.52 9.69 6.76
CA THR A 29 12.70 8.60 5.79
C THR A 29 11.60 7.56 5.94
N LEU A 30 11.40 7.04 7.15
CA LEU A 30 10.36 6.05 7.45
C LEU A 30 9.57 6.53 8.66
N LYS A 31 8.26 6.68 8.49
CA LYS A 31 7.37 7.20 9.54
C LYS A 31 6.36 6.14 9.94
N LEU A 32 6.26 5.88 11.25
CA LEU A 32 5.20 5.04 11.82
C LEU A 32 3.91 5.84 11.93
N ASN A 33 2.81 5.25 11.48
CA ASN A 33 1.46 5.78 11.60
C ASN A 33 0.50 4.62 11.97
N TYR A 34 -0.77 4.96 12.22
CA TYR A 34 -1.81 4.00 12.62
C TYR A 34 -3.07 4.21 11.79
N THR A 35 -3.73 3.11 11.43
CA THR A 35 -5.07 3.17 10.84
C THR A 35 -6.09 3.66 11.87
N GLU A 36 -7.30 4.03 11.42
CA GLU A 36 -8.39 4.40 12.35
C GLU A 36 -8.70 3.30 13.39
N ASN A 37 -8.43 2.03 13.06
CA ASN A 37 -8.63 0.88 13.93
C ASN A 37 -7.38 0.54 14.78
N GLY A 38 -6.35 1.41 14.78
CA GLY A 38 -5.15 1.25 15.61
C GLY A 38 -4.13 0.23 15.07
N VAL A 39 -4.24 -0.17 13.80
CA VAL A 39 -3.25 -1.07 13.18
C VAL A 39 -2.03 -0.26 12.75
N PRO A 40 -0.81 -0.61 13.19
CA PRO A 40 0.41 0.10 12.80
C PRO A 40 0.72 -0.13 11.32
N PHE A 41 1.23 0.91 10.65
CA PHE A 41 1.81 0.84 9.31
C PHE A 41 2.94 1.86 9.17
N PHE A 42 3.80 1.66 8.17
CA PHE A 42 4.91 2.58 7.89
C PHE A 42 4.73 3.27 6.54
N GLU A 43 5.18 4.51 6.45
CA GLU A 43 5.24 5.28 5.21
C GLU A 43 6.68 5.71 4.94
N ILE A 44 7.13 5.50 3.70
CA ILE A 44 8.36 6.11 3.20
C ILE A 44 8.05 7.56 2.84
N VAL A 45 8.64 8.49 3.57
CA VAL A 45 8.35 9.93 3.48
C VAL A 45 9.51 10.74 2.88
N THR A 46 10.39 10.08 2.13
CA THR A 46 11.45 10.77 1.41
C THR A 46 10.87 11.71 0.34
N PRO A 47 11.57 12.81 -0.03
CA PRO A 47 10.93 13.93 -0.72
C PRO A 47 10.26 13.60 -2.06
N THR A 48 10.86 12.70 -2.85
CA THR A 48 10.33 12.32 -4.16
C THR A 48 9.21 11.30 -4.03
N VAL A 49 9.37 10.31 -3.14
CA VAL A 49 8.32 9.32 -2.81
C VAL A 49 7.07 10.02 -2.29
N ALA A 50 7.21 10.91 -1.31
CA ALA A 50 6.09 11.66 -0.75
C ALA A 50 5.39 12.51 -1.82
N ARG A 51 6.14 13.24 -2.66
CA ARG A 51 5.57 14.02 -3.75
C ARG A 51 4.79 13.16 -4.74
N VAL A 52 5.32 12.02 -5.13
CA VAL A 52 4.64 11.10 -6.07
C VAL A 52 3.37 10.53 -5.46
N ALA A 53 3.42 10.08 -4.21
CA ALA A 53 2.25 9.55 -3.50
C ALA A 53 1.15 10.62 -3.35
N GLN A 54 1.51 11.81 -2.88
CA GLN A 54 0.57 12.93 -2.70
C GLN A 54 -0.10 13.32 -4.03
N ASN A 55 0.68 13.43 -5.11
CA ASN A 55 0.16 13.72 -6.44
C ASN A 55 -0.75 12.61 -6.97
N HIS A 56 -0.42 11.34 -6.71
CA HIS A 56 -1.22 10.21 -7.18
C HIS A 56 -2.57 10.16 -6.49
N TYR A 57 -2.61 10.22 -5.16
CA TYR A 57 -3.85 10.09 -4.41
C TYR A 57 -4.59 11.42 -4.19
N ASN A 58 -3.99 12.56 -4.55
CA ASN A 58 -4.49 13.90 -4.19
C ASN A 58 -4.71 14.03 -2.67
N CYS A 59 -3.69 13.66 -1.90
CA CYS A 59 -3.73 13.69 -0.44
C CYS A 59 -2.42 14.23 0.13
N ASP A 60 -2.47 15.41 0.74
CA ASP A 60 -1.29 16.06 1.33
C ASP A 60 -0.76 15.33 2.56
N GLY A 61 0.56 15.37 2.76
CA GLY A 61 1.21 14.86 3.96
C GLY A 61 1.43 13.34 4.01
N MET A 62 0.94 12.59 3.02
CA MET A 62 1.20 11.15 2.92
C MET A 62 2.59 10.84 2.33
N GLY A 63 3.10 9.65 2.66
CA GLY A 63 4.22 9.01 1.99
C GLY A 63 3.80 7.81 1.14
N GLY A 64 4.78 7.05 0.66
CA GLY A 64 4.54 5.72 0.08
C GLY A 64 4.28 4.73 1.21
N ARG A 65 3.04 4.29 1.40
CA ARG A 65 2.66 3.35 2.46
C ARG A 65 3.19 1.95 2.15
N LEU A 66 3.78 1.33 3.15
CA LEU A 66 4.23 -0.06 3.12
C LEU A 66 3.12 -0.99 3.62
N GLU A 67 3.11 -2.21 3.09
CA GLU A 67 2.22 -3.28 3.50
C GLU A 67 2.31 -3.52 5.00
N ASN A 68 1.16 -3.71 5.65
CA ASN A 68 1.06 -3.91 7.09
C ASN A 68 0.56 -5.30 7.49
N GLN A 69 0.31 -6.17 6.51
CA GLN A 69 0.18 -7.61 6.71
C GLN A 69 1.56 -8.27 6.58
N PRO A 70 2.08 -8.95 7.62
CA PRO A 70 3.41 -9.55 7.57
C PRO A 70 3.56 -10.53 6.41
N THR A 71 4.47 -10.24 5.48
CA THR A 71 4.82 -11.16 4.37
C THR A 71 5.94 -12.13 4.76
N ALA A 72 6.53 -11.97 5.95
CA ALA A 72 7.55 -12.85 6.51
C ALA A 72 7.45 -12.95 8.05
N PRO A 73 7.96 -14.03 8.69
CA PRO A 73 7.84 -14.26 10.13
C PRO A 73 8.40 -13.14 11.04
N ASN A 74 9.34 -12.33 10.54
CA ASN A 74 10.00 -11.25 11.27
C ASN A 74 9.83 -9.89 10.57
N ASP A 75 8.75 -9.72 9.80
CA ASP A 75 8.48 -8.46 9.13
C ASP A 75 8.02 -7.40 10.14
N CYS A 76 8.87 -6.38 10.35
CA CYS A 76 8.58 -5.29 11.27
C CYS A 76 7.97 -4.06 10.57
N PHE A 77 8.38 -3.78 9.33
CA PHE A 77 8.09 -2.51 8.65
C PHE A 77 7.19 -2.66 7.42
N GLY A 78 7.16 -3.85 6.81
CA GLY A 78 6.72 -4.07 5.43
C GLY A 78 7.90 -3.95 4.45
N SER A 79 7.94 -4.80 3.44
CA SER A 79 8.93 -4.75 2.35
C SER A 79 8.34 -4.44 0.96
N HIS A 80 7.03 -4.21 0.91
CA HIS A 80 6.25 -3.98 -0.30
C HIS A 80 5.37 -2.75 -0.14
N TRP A 81 4.88 -2.18 -1.24
CA TRP A 81 3.82 -1.18 -1.19
C TRP A 81 2.53 -1.81 -0.71
N ASP A 82 1.76 -1.04 0.07
CA ASP A 82 0.45 -1.45 0.59
C ASP A 82 -0.48 -1.87 -0.56
N GLU A 83 -0.89 -3.14 -0.55
CA GLU A 83 -1.68 -3.75 -1.62
C GLU A 83 -3.07 -3.09 -1.73
N ARG A 84 -3.64 -2.66 -0.61
CA ARG A 84 -4.94 -1.96 -0.59
C ARG A 84 -4.88 -0.64 -1.37
N LEU A 85 -3.73 0.04 -1.36
CA LEU A 85 -3.54 1.31 -2.06
C LEU A 85 -2.97 1.13 -3.47
N SER A 86 -2.10 0.14 -3.67
CA SER A 86 -1.27 0.03 -4.88
C SER A 86 -1.34 -1.36 -5.54
N PRO A 87 -2.53 -1.94 -5.81
CA PRO A 87 -2.66 -3.33 -6.28
C PRO A 87 -2.17 -3.59 -7.71
N THR A 88 -1.76 -2.54 -8.43
CA THR A 88 -1.24 -2.63 -9.80
C THR A 88 0.25 -2.26 -9.85
N GLU A 89 0.91 -2.14 -8.70
CA GLU A 89 2.31 -1.75 -8.59
C GLU A 89 3.18 -3.01 -8.59
N MET A 90 4.27 -3.02 -9.35
CA MET A 90 5.20 -4.17 -9.44
C MET A 90 5.83 -4.61 -8.10
N MET A 91 5.85 -3.73 -7.11
CA MET A 91 6.38 -3.96 -5.76
C MET A 91 5.25 -4.00 -4.72
N SER A 92 4.01 -4.27 -5.13
CA SER A 92 2.89 -4.47 -4.20
C SER A 92 3.03 -5.79 -3.44
N GLY A 93 2.34 -5.90 -2.30
CA GLY A 93 2.55 -6.98 -1.34
C GLY A 93 2.04 -8.35 -1.77
N GLU A 94 1.15 -8.40 -2.77
CA GLU A 94 0.53 -9.62 -3.26
C GLU A 94 0.41 -9.58 -4.78
N SER A 95 0.64 -10.71 -5.45
CA SER A 95 0.31 -10.79 -6.87
C SER A 95 -1.16 -11.12 -7.04
N SER A 96 -1.97 -10.08 -7.23
CA SER A 96 -3.44 -10.16 -7.26
C SER A 96 -4.02 -10.71 -8.58
N GLY A 97 -3.17 -11.21 -9.49
CA GLY A 97 -3.57 -11.65 -10.83
C GLY A 97 -4.01 -10.49 -11.74
N ILE A 98 -3.86 -9.26 -11.28
CA ILE A 98 -4.07 -8.01 -12.01
C ILE A 98 -2.73 -7.63 -12.67
N PRO A 99 -2.71 -7.02 -13.86
CA PRO A 99 -1.47 -6.56 -14.45
C PRO A 99 -0.77 -5.52 -13.56
N GLU A 100 0.38 -5.92 -13.03
CA GLU A 100 1.29 -5.05 -12.31
C GLU A 100 2.21 -4.30 -13.28
N PHE A 101 2.61 -3.09 -12.91
CA PHE A 101 3.53 -2.29 -13.69
C PHE A 101 4.42 -1.42 -12.82
N LEU A 102 5.56 -1.03 -13.40
CA LEU A 102 6.46 -0.05 -12.80
C LEU A 102 5.74 1.31 -12.74
N SER A 103 5.40 1.75 -11.54
CA SER A 103 4.78 3.04 -11.30
C SER A 103 5.82 4.14 -11.02
N PRO A 104 5.42 5.43 -11.07
CA PRO A 104 6.25 6.52 -10.57
C PRO A 104 6.70 6.32 -9.12
N LEU A 105 5.95 5.58 -8.29
CA LEU A 105 6.23 5.40 -6.87
C LEU A 105 7.51 4.58 -6.65
N THR A 106 7.65 3.45 -7.36
CA THR A 106 8.86 2.63 -7.31
C THR A 106 10.07 3.34 -7.92
N ILE A 107 9.89 4.10 -9.00
CA ILE A 107 10.98 4.93 -9.56
C ILE A 107 11.43 5.98 -8.53
N ALA A 108 10.49 6.62 -7.83
CA ALA A 108 10.78 7.60 -6.80
C ALA A 108 11.57 7.01 -5.63
N LEU A 109 11.24 5.79 -5.20
CA LEU A 109 11.99 5.09 -4.17
C LEU A 109 13.44 4.86 -4.59
N PHE A 110 13.64 4.36 -5.81
CA PHE A 110 14.98 4.15 -6.36
C PHE A 110 15.77 5.46 -6.54
N GLU A 111 15.13 6.53 -6.97
CA GLU A 111 15.79 7.84 -7.07
C GLU A 111 16.17 8.40 -5.68
N ASP A 112 15.29 8.32 -4.69
CA ASP A 112 15.55 8.82 -3.34
C ASP A 112 16.58 7.97 -2.58
N SER A 113 16.77 6.69 -2.93
CA SER A 113 17.88 5.87 -2.44
C SER A 113 19.26 6.45 -2.78
N GLY A 114 19.33 7.26 -3.85
CA GLY A 114 20.56 7.84 -4.38
C GLY A 114 21.41 6.88 -5.21
N TRP A 115 20.96 5.66 -5.46
CA TRP A 115 21.66 4.68 -6.32
C TRP A 115 21.30 4.82 -7.80
N TYR A 116 20.14 5.40 -8.09
CA TYR A 116 19.60 5.49 -9.44
C TYR A 116 19.20 6.92 -9.78
N LYS A 117 19.14 7.21 -11.07
CA LYS A 117 18.49 8.41 -11.61
C LYS A 117 17.18 7.95 -12.26
N GLY A 118 16.05 8.43 -11.77
CA GLY A 118 14.74 8.01 -12.26
C GLY A 118 14.46 8.53 -13.67
N ASP A 119 14.03 7.64 -14.57
CA ASP A 119 13.41 8.01 -15.84
C ASP A 119 11.91 7.72 -15.76
N TYR A 120 11.13 8.74 -15.41
CA TYR A 120 9.69 8.61 -15.22
C TYR A 120 8.93 8.39 -16.53
N SER A 121 9.54 8.61 -17.71
CA SER A 121 8.86 8.35 -18.99
C SER A 121 8.60 6.86 -19.24
N GLN A 122 9.29 5.97 -18.51
CA GLN A 122 9.10 4.52 -18.57
C GLN A 122 8.01 4.01 -17.62
N SER A 123 7.49 4.88 -16.74
CA SER A 123 6.48 4.49 -15.76
C SER A 123 5.07 4.49 -16.33
N LYS A 124 4.18 3.75 -15.68
CA LYS A 124 2.74 3.79 -15.92
C LYS A 124 2.02 4.30 -14.68
N ILE A 125 1.11 5.26 -14.87
CA ILE A 125 0.25 5.76 -13.81
C ILE A 125 -0.89 4.77 -13.62
N SER A 126 -1.12 4.34 -12.38
CA SER A 126 -2.26 3.49 -12.07
C SER A 126 -3.56 4.30 -12.11
N PRO A 127 -4.64 3.79 -12.71
CA PRO A 127 -5.96 4.39 -12.52
C PRO A 127 -6.49 4.18 -11.10
N PHE A 128 -5.99 3.18 -10.37
CA PHE A 128 -6.47 2.85 -9.04
C PHE A 128 -6.02 3.89 -8.01
N GLY A 129 -6.96 4.42 -7.24
CA GLY A 129 -6.73 5.47 -6.24
C GLY A 129 -6.33 6.83 -6.81
N HIS A 130 -6.24 7.01 -8.14
CA HIS A 130 -5.76 8.25 -8.72
C HIS A 130 -6.73 9.40 -8.47
N GLY A 131 -6.31 10.42 -7.73
CA GLY A 131 -7.13 11.56 -7.34
C GLY A 131 -8.23 11.25 -6.31
N ALA A 132 -8.18 10.09 -5.63
CA ALA A 132 -9.27 9.63 -4.78
C ALA A 132 -9.42 10.39 -3.44
N GLY A 133 -8.41 11.15 -3.03
CA GLY A 133 -8.39 11.98 -1.82
C GLY A 133 -7.96 11.23 -0.55
N CYS A 134 -7.76 11.98 0.54
CA CYS A 134 -7.26 11.42 1.80
C CYS A 134 -8.18 10.41 2.47
N ASP A 135 -9.50 10.53 2.29
CA ASP A 135 -10.45 9.57 2.85
C ASP A 135 -10.25 8.17 2.25
N PHE A 136 -9.95 8.07 0.95
CA PHE A 136 -9.57 6.81 0.32
C PHE A 136 -8.30 6.21 0.94
N VAL A 137 -7.33 7.06 1.30
CA VAL A 137 -6.03 6.64 1.85
C VAL A 137 -6.15 6.17 3.30
N TYR A 138 -6.89 6.88 4.14
CA TYR A 138 -6.85 6.69 5.59
C TYR A 138 -8.10 6.04 6.20
N LYS A 139 -9.26 6.09 5.53
CA LYS A 139 -10.50 5.48 6.05
C LYS A 139 -10.70 4.05 5.55
N PRO A 140 -11.51 3.22 6.24
CA PRO A 140 -11.87 1.89 5.76
C PRO A 140 -12.47 1.93 4.35
N CYS A 141 -12.08 0.99 3.49
CA CYS A 141 -12.59 0.89 2.12
C CYS A 141 -14.03 0.36 2.03
N ILE A 142 -14.49 -0.33 3.07
CA ILE A 142 -15.86 -0.82 3.25
C ILE A 142 -16.24 -0.55 4.70
N VAL A 143 -17.42 0.03 4.93
CA VAL A 143 -17.96 0.36 6.27
C VAL A 143 -19.34 -0.27 6.38
N ASP A 144 -19.55 -1.11 7.39
CA ASP A 144 -20.81 -1.83 7.63
C ASP A 144 -21.37 -2.54 6.38
N GLY A 145 -20.47 -3.17 5.61
CA GLY A 145 -20.80 -3.88 4.37
C GLY A 145 -21.16 -2.97 3.19
N LYS A 146 -20.99 -1.65 3.29
CA LYS A 146 -21.28 -0.67 2.23
C LYS A 146 -20.00 -0.04 1.71
N ILE A 147 -19.97 0.28 0.42
CA ILE A 147 -18.89 1.07 -0.20
C ILE A 147 -19.12 2.55 0.09
N PRO A 148 -18.24 3.22 0.86
CA PRO A 148 -18.30 4.67 1.05
C PRO A 148 -18.05 5.42 -0.25
N GLU A 149 -18.42 6.70 -0.30
CA GLU A 149 -18.33 7.48 -1.54
C GLU A 149 -16.89 7.60 -2.07
N TYR A 150 -15.92 7.80 -1.17
CA TYR A 150 -14.49 7.86 -1.52
C TYR A 150 -13.91 6.52 -2.03
N SER A 151 -14.65 5.41 -1.91
CA SER A 151 -14.21 4.06 -2.30
C SER A 151 -14.94 3.52 -3.54
N LYS A 152 -15.95 4.23 -4.05
CA LYS A 152 -16.68 3.79 -5.24
C LYS A 152 -15.77 3.78 -6.46
N GLY A 153 -15.90 2.73 -7.28
CA GLY A 153 -15.07 2.51 -8.46
C GLY A 153 -13.73 1.83 -8.18
N PHE A 154 -13.32 1.71 -6.91
CA PHE A 154 -12.09 1.02 -6.51
C PHE A 154 -12.36 -0.30 -5.80
N PHE A 155 -13.40 -0.35 -4.96
CA PHE A 155 -13.74 -1.54 -4.17
C PHE A 155 -15.14 -2.05 -4.50
N CYS A 156 -15.38 -3.32 -4.14
CA CYS A 156 -16.64 -4.02 -4.34
C CYS A 156 -17.08 -4.73 -3.05
N ASN A 157 -18.39 -4.87 -2.85
CA ASN A 157 -18.99 -5.48 -1.66
C ASN A 157 -20.11 -6.50 -1.99
N ASN A 158 -20.18 -6.96 -3.24
CA ASN A 158 -21.21 -7.89 -3.70
C ASN A 158 -20.60 -9.29 -3.86
N PHE A 159 -21.24 -10.30 -3.26
CA PHE A 159 -20.85 -11.69 -3.44
C PHE A 159 -21.01 -12.12 -4.91
N VAL A 160 -20.08 -12.95 -5.39
CA VAL A 160 -20.04 -13.43 -6.78
C VAL A 160 -21.24 -14.33 -7.09
N ASN A 161 -22.34 -13.75 -7.56
CA ASN A 161 -23.41 -14.48 -8.24
C ASN A 161 -23.10 -14.59 -9.75
N GLY A 162 -21.86 -14.96 -10.11
CA GLY A 162 -21.43 -15.10 -11.50
C GLY A 162 -21.31 -13.79 -12.30
N GLN A 163 -21.27 -12.63 -11.64
CA GLN A 163 -21.09 -11.35 -12.32
C GLN A 163 -19.60 -11.04 -12.51
N ASN A 164 -19.16 -11.15 -13.75
CA ASN A 164 -17.88 -10.64 -14.20
C ASN A 164 -17.95 -9.12 -14.37
N SER A 165 -16.86 -8.45 -14.01
CA SER A 165 -16.64 -7.01 -14.22
C SER A 165 -15.23 -6.79 -14.78
N CYS A 166 -14.79 -5.54 -14.81
CA CYS A 166 -13.41 -5.20 -15.17
C CYS A 166 -12.52 -5.18 -13.94
N ASP A 167 -11.24 -5.52 -14.13
CA ASP A 167 -10.19 -5.24 -13.16
C ASP A 167 -9.95 -3.72 -13.02
N PRO A 168 -9.22 -3.24 -11.99
CA PRO A 168 -8.87 -1.84 -11.85
C PRO A 168 -8.24 -1.17 -13.07
N THR A 169 -7.56 -1.94 -13.93
CA THR A 169 -6.93 -1.41 -15.14
C THR A 169 -7.90 -1.24 -16.33
N HIS A 170 -9.11 -1.78 -16.21
CA HIS A 170 -10.12 -1.89 -17.28
C HIS A 170 -9.62 -2.66 -18.52
N ARG A 171 -8.72 -3.64 -18.32
CA ARG A 171 -8.12 -4.44 -19.42
C ARG A 171 -8.41 -5.93 -19.31
N HIS A 172 -8.84 -6.40 -18.15
CA HIS A 172 -9.11 -7.81 -17.90
C HIS A 172 -10.48 -8.00 -17.26
N ILE A 173 -11.01 -9.20 -17.45
CA ILE A 173 -12.21 -9.63 -16.74
C ILE A 173 -11.80 -10.01 -15.32
N ALA A 174 -12.49 -9.44 -14.34
CA ALA A 174 -12.31 -9.73 -12.92
C ALA A 174 -13.66 -10.02 -12.25
N SER A 175 -13.61 -10.52 -11.02
CA SER A 175 -14.80 -10.71 -10.18
C SER A 175 -14.52 -10.18 -8.78
N CYS A 176 -15.57 -9.83 -8.05
CA CYS A 176 -15.42 -9.35 -6.68
C CYS A 176 -15.02 -10.51 -5.76
N ASN A 177 -13.75 -10.60 -5.35
CA ASN A 177 -13.26 -11.67 -4.49
C ASN A 177 -13.66 -11.46 -3.01
N LEU A 178 -14.96 -11.46 -2.74
CA LEU A 178 -15.52 -11.34 -1.39
C LEU A 178 -15.69 -12.73 -0.78
N VAL A 179 -15.06 -12.95 0.38
CA VAL A 179 -15.06 -14.23 1.09
C VAL A 179 -15.74 -14.08 2.45
N ASP A 180 -16.66 -14.99 2.76
CA ASP A 180 -17.23 -15.11 4.10
C ASP A 180 -16.34 -16.02 4.97
N TYR A 181 -15.58 -15.41 5.88
CA TYR A 181 -14.68 -16.10 6.80
C TYR A 181 -15.41 -16.95 7.87
N SER A 182 -16.72 -16.76 8.08
CA SER A 182 -17.50 -17.64 8.97
C SER A 182 -17.80 -19.00 8.35
N THR A 183 -17.83 -19.06 7.01
CA THR A 183 -18.09 -20.29 6.23
C THR A 183 -16.81 -21.01 5.78
N ARG A 184 -15.65 -20.34 5.83
CA ARG A 184 -14.37 -20.97 5.52
C ARG A 184 -13.91 -21.82 6.70
N SER A 185 -13.94 -23.14 6.55
CA SER A 185 -13.16 -24.03 7.40
C SER A 185 -11.68 -23.77 7.13
N PHE A 186 -10.98 -23.12 8.05
CA PHE A 186 -9.53 -23.00 7.98
C PHE A 186 -8.94 -24.41 8.08
N ALA A 187 -8.47 -24.96 6.96
CA ALA A 187 -7.39 -25.93 7.03
C ALA A 187 -6.18 -25.13 7.52
N THR A 188 -5.91 -25.19 8.83
CA THR A 188 -4.64 -24.75 9.39
C THR A 188 -3.52 -25.46 8.64
N TYR A 189 -2.85 -24.76 7.73
CA TYR A 189 -1.53 -25.17 7.30
C TYR A 189 -0.62 -24.94 8.52
N LYS A 190 -0.19 -26.05 9.12
CA LYS A 190 0.84 -26.10 10.16
C LYS A 190 2.21 -25.80 9.56
#